data_AF-A0A2G9XNB8-F1
#
_entry.id   AF-A0A2G9XNB8-F1
#
_cell.length_a   1.000
_cell.length_b   1.000
_cell.length_c   1.000
_cell.angle_alpha   90.00
_cell.angle_beta   90.00
_cell.angle_gamma   90.00
#
_symmetry.space_group_name_H-M   'P 1'
#
loop_
_entity.id
_entity.type
_entity.pdbx_description
1 polymer ?
#
loop_
_entity_poly.entity_id
_entity_poly.type
_entity_poly.pdbx_seq_one_letter_code
_entity_poly.pdbx_strand_id
1 'polypeptide(L)' 'MSFISRFLMSRWGPIVTGIVVGILAPVLVKLGNPGNMGVCVVCFSRDIAGALG' A
#
# COMPACT_ATOMS: atom_id res chain seq x y z
N MET A 1 -4.95 24.30 7.40
CA MET A 1 -5.28 23.15 6.51
C MET A 1 -4.39 23.19 5.24
N SER A 2 -3.06 23.23 5.37
CA SER A 2 -2.34 24.22 4.52
C SER A 2 -1.07 23.79 3.77
N PHE A 3 -0.56 22.56 3.88
CA PHE A 3 0.66 22.22 3.12
C PHE A 3 0.71 20.74 2.69
N ILE A 4 0.33 19.84 3.61
CA ILE A 4 0.28 18.39 3.39
C ILE A 4 -0.64 18.03 2.21
N SER A 5 -1.86 18.58 2.16
CA SER A 5 -2.81 18.30 1.07
C SER A 5 -2.32 18.79 -0.30
N ARG A 6 -1.62 19.93 -0.36
CA ARG A 6 -1.04 20.46 -1.61
C ARG A 6 0.12 19.58 -2.10
N PHE A 7 0.90 19.01 -1.20
CA PHE A 7 1.99 18.11 -1.52
C PHE A 7 1.49 16.76 -2.01
N LEU A 8 0.46 16.19 -1.37
CA LEU A 8 -0.19 14.94 -1.80
C LEU A 8 -1.00 15.08 -3.10
N MET A 9 -1.61 16.24 -3.37
CA MET A 9 -2.33 16.51 -4.63
C MET A 9 -1.39 16.89 -5.79
N SER A 10 -0.11 17.10 -5.53
CA SER A 10 0.90 17.31 -6.57
C SER A 10 1.19 15.99 -7.31
N ARG A 11 1.74 16.07 -8.53
CA ARG A 11 2.16 14.90 -9.33
C ARG A 11 3.05 13.91 -8.55
N TRP A 12 3.77 14.42 -7.56
CA TRP A 12 4.65 13.64 -6.69
C TRP A 12 3.91 12.70 -5.74
N GLY A 13 2.68 13.01 -5.34
CA GLY A 13 1.88 12.16 -4.44
C GLY A 13 1.69 10.75 -5.01
N PRO A 14 1.00 10.59 -6.16
CA PRO A 14 0.75 9.28 -6.78
C PRO A 14 2.02 8.51 -7.13
N ILE A 15 3.11 9.21 -7.50
CA ILE A 15 4.39 8.57 -7.84
C ILE A 15 4.99 7.90 -6.61
N VAL A 16 5.01 8.60 -5.46
CA VAL A 16 5.54 8.05 -4.22
C VAL A 16 4.67 6.87 -3.75
N THR A 17 3.34 6.99 -3.80
CA THR A 17 2.45 5.87 -3.44
C THR A 17 2.65 4.67 -4.36
N GLY A 18 2.79 4.90 -5.66
CA GLY A 18 3.03 3.83 -6.65
C GLY A 18 4.34 3.09 -6.43
N ILE A 19 5.43 3.80 -6.11
CA ILE A 19 6.73 3.20 -5.79
C ILE A 19 6.64 2.37 -4.50
N VAL A 20 6.01 2.92 -3.46
CA VAL A 20 5.85 2.23 -2.17
C VAL A 20 5.05 0.94 -2.34
N VAL A 21 3.90 1.00 -3.01
CA VAL A 21 3.05 -0.19 -3.26
C VAL A 21 3.74 -1.17 -4.21
N GLY A 22 4.45 -0.67 -5.22
CA GLY A 22 5.21 -1.48 -6.17
C GLY A 22 6.37 -2.26 -5.55
N ILE A 23 6.97 -1.75 -4.47
CA ILE A 23 7.99 -2.46 -3.68
C ILE A 23 7.34 -3.39 -2.65
N LEU A 24 6.25 -2.95 -1.99
CA LEU A 24 5.55 -3.78 -1.01
C LEU A 24 4.99 -5.06 -1.65
N ALA A 25 4.44 -4.97 -2.86
CA ALA A 25 3.82 -6.11 -3.55
C ALA A 25 4.75 -7.35 -3.67
N PRO A 26 5.96 -7.28 -4.24
CA PRO A 26 6.87 -8.43 -4.32
C PRO A 26 7.44 -8.85 -2.97
N VAL A 27 7.64 -7.93 -2.04
CA VAL A 27 8.13 -8.24 -0.68
C VAL A 27 7.10 -9.09 0.08
N LEU A 28 5.81 -8.76 -0.05
CA LEU A 28 4.72 -9.49 0.58
C LEU A 28 4.50 -10.87 -0.05
N VAL A 29 4.71 -11.01 -1.37
CA VAL A 29 4.75 -12.32 -2.06
C VAL A 29 5.86 -13.21 -1.51
N LYS A 30 7.02 -12.65 -1.17
CA LYS A 30 8.12 -13.40 -0.55
C LYS A 30 7.83 -13.83 0.89
N LEU A 31 6.99 -13.11 1.61
CA LEU A 31 6.71 -13.33 3.03
C LEU A 31 5.48 -14.22 3.30
N GLY A 32 4.75 -14.68 2.28
CA GLY A 32 3.64 -15.63 2.46
C GLY A 32 2.45 -15.44 1.52
N ASN A 33 2.39 -14.34 0.73
CA ASN A 33 1.35 -14.22 -0.29
C ASN A 33 1.60 -15.18 -1.46
N PRO A 34 0.55 -15.80 -2.02
CA PRO A 34 0.68 -16.67 -3.18
C PRO A 34 1.27 -15.91 -4.37
N GLY A 35 2.14 -16.57 -5.16
CA GLY A 35 2.97 -15.93 -6.20
C GLY A 35 2.21 -15.16 -7.29
N ASN A 36 0.91 -15.42 -7.46
CA ASN A 36 0.03 -14.71 -8.40
C ASN A 36 -0.74 -13.54 -7.76
N MET A 37 -0.50 -13.23 -6.48
CA MET A 37 -1.21 -12.21 -5.71
C MET A 37 -0.18 -11.29 -5.03
N GLY A 38 0.04 -10.09 -5.59
CA GLY A 38 0.97 -9.09 -5.04
C GLY A 38 0.45 -8.47 -3.73
N VAL A 39 -0.14 -7.29 -3.85
CA VAL A 39 -0.90 -6.64 -2.76
C VAL A 39 -2.38 -6.96 -2.95
N CYS A 40 -2.96 -7.76 -2.05
CA CYS A 40 -4.40 -7.97 -2.01
C CYS A 40 -5.02 -7.00 -1.00
N VAL A 41 -5.66 -5.94 -1.48
CA VAL A 41 -6.29 -4.90 -0.65
C VAL A 41 -7.36 -5.49 0.28
N VAL A 42 -8.09 -6.51 -0.18
CA VAL A 42 -9.13 -7.18 0.61
C VAL A 42 -8.54 -7.94 1.79
N CYS A 43 -7.49 -8.74 1.55
CA CYS A 43 -6.83 -9.50 2.61
C CYS A 43 -6.13 -8.57 3.61
N PHE A 44 -5.44 -7.54 3.12
CA PHE A 44 -4.76 -6.57 3.99
C PHE A 44 -5.74 -5.78 4.86
N SER A 45 -6.87 -5.35 4.29
CA SER A 45 -7.91 -4.66 5.06
C SER A 45 -8.48 -5.56 6.16
N ARG A 46 -8.66 -6.87 5.88
CA ARG A 46 -9.11 -7.85 6.87
C ARG A 46 -8.06 -8.11 7.96
N ASP A 47 -6.79 -8.25 7.62
CA ASP A 47 -5.72 -8.44 8.61
C ASP A 47 -5.52 -7.20 9.48
N ILE A 48 -5.57 -6.00 8.89
CA ILE A 48 -5.52 -4.74 9.64
C ILE A 48 -6.72 -4.62 10.58
N ALA A 49 -7.93 -4.94 10.09
CA ALA A 49 -9.15 -4.91 10.91
C ALA A 49 -9.10 -5.97 12.04
N GLY A 50 -8.54 -7.15 11.78
CA GLY A 50 -8.35 -8.20 12.78
C GLY A 50 -7.27 -7.87 13.82
N ALA A 51 -6.26 -7.08 13.47
CA ALA A 51 -5.22 -6.62 14.40
C ALA A 51 -5.68 -5.46 15.29
N LEU A 52 -6.72 -4.74 14.88
CA LEU A 52 -7.30 -3.61 15.62
C LEU A 52 -8.52 -4.00 16.49
N GLY A 53 -8.94 -5.28 16.44
CA GLY A 53 -10.06 -5.85 17.20
C GLY A 53 -9.68 -6.33 18.59
#